data_AF-A0A9D9DJD5-F1
#
_entry.id   AF-A0A9D9DJD5-F1
#
_cell.length_a   1.000
_cell.length_b   1.000
_cell.length_c   1.000
_cell.angle_alpha   90.00
_cell.angle_beta   90.00
_cell.angle_gamma   90.00
#
_symmetry.space_group_name_H-M   'P 1'
#
loop_
_entity.id
_entity.type
_entity.pdbx_description
1 polymer ?
#
loop_
_entity_poly.entity_id
_entity_poly.type
_entity_poly.pdbx_seq_one_letter_code
_entity_poly.pdbx_strand_id
1 'polypeptide(L)'
;MKKFLVICDSFKGSLSSSKINLFLAKSLQNSDYFPMSDGGEGFLEAIKHLKEGKVIKRKFSDLLEHKRSVEIFIDQDNNAYFESSSLIGLNLIKTSSIFDRTSFGLGEVLIYLNTLNIKSLYIGLGGSGTSELGIGLLYALGAKFYFKEIEIVKPKISDLDYITKIDLTNIIKLNYQINLVTDVDSPLLGKFGANKFFAKQKGASPLDITRLEKLFNKFLAIVSTKLTNLEDTKGDGAVGGIGFSLKHLLNAKYIEGSEFMLDLISYDKIITNYEYIITGEGSFDIQSFHNKLVGKIISKTPKEKLIIISGINKTKYKKHIYSIYKTYTNDLNDATKNPLKYLAKIVKKIKVDFNIVNKVSHTFPIFINDDSNILILGSFPSVKSREENFYYMNPYNRFYKVLAVVYNEVEPLSLLNKNKFLSKHKIALYDVIEECEIDGSKDDTIKNEVVIDLDSIMNKYHIKKILLNGSKAFSVFKKYFFKYLPIAYSLPSTSPLNINYSVEKLIELYKNALI
;
A
#
# COMPACT_ATOMS: atom_id res chain seq x y z
N MET A 1 -11.76 -7.99 16.74
CA MET A 1 -10.99 -6.77 16.37
C MET A 1 -11.69 -6.11 15.20
N LYS A 2 -11.69 -4.77 15.10
CA LYS A 2 -12.26 -4.04 13.96
C LYS A 2 -11.54 -4.46 12.68
N LYS A 3 -12.27 -4.74 11.59
CA LYS A 3 -11.68 -5.20 10.32
C LYS A 3 -11.64 -4.05 9.31
N PHE A 4 -10.46 -3.79 8.74
CA PHE A 4 -10.24 -2.70 7.80
C PHE A 4 -9.96 -3.23 6.40
N LEU A 5 -10.40 -2.48 5.39
CA LEU A 5 -9.96 -2.62 4.02
C LEU A 5 -9.22 -1.35 3.59
N VAL A 6 -7.99 -1.49 3.12
CA VAL A 6 -7.16 -0.36 2.66
C VAL A 6 -7.04 -0.38 1.14
N ILE A 7 -7.58 0.65 0.50
CA ILE A 7 -7.65 0.84 -0.95
C ILE A 7 -7.37 2.32 -1.28
N CYS A 8 -6.10 2.69 -1.28
CA CYS A 8 -5.61 4.02 -1.62
C CYS A 8 -4.97 4.04 -3.01
N ASP A 9 -5.12 5.17 -3.71
CA ASP A 9 -4.33 5.49 -4.88
C ASP A 9 -2.93 5.99 -4.46
N SER A 10 -2.02 6.05 -5.42
CA SER A 10 -0.72 6.66 -5.28
C SER A 10 -0.81 8.13 -4.82
N PHE A 11 0.18 8.54 -4.04
CA PHE A 11 0.48 9.95 -3.83
C PHE A 11 1.46 10.33 -4.93
N LYS A 12 0.92 10.75 -6.09
CA LYS A 12 1.69 11.03 -7.32
C LYS A 12 2.91 11.92 -7.01
N GLY A 13 4.10 11.46 -7.43
CA GLY A 13 5.37 12.14 -7.15
C GLY A 13 5.96 11.92 -5.74
N SER A 14 5.35 11.05 -4.92
CA SER A 14 5.73 10.80 -3.52
C SER A 14 5.79 9.32 -3.17
N LEU A 15 4.66 8.61 -3.18
CA LEU A 15 4.55 7.24 -2.69
C LEU A 15 3.58 6.43 -3.56
N SER A 16 3.97 5.21 -3.95
CA SER A 16 3.12 4.34 -4.77
C SER A 16 1.94 3.79 -3.98
N SER A 17 0.85 3.45 -4.69
CA SER A 17 -0.35 2.84 -4.10
C SER A 17 0.02 1.62 -3.24
N SER A 18 0.82 0.69 -3.78
CA SER A 18 1.25 -0.52 -3.06
C SER A 18 1.95 -0.21 -1.73
N LYS A 19 2.83 0.80 -1.70
CA LYS A 19 3.55 1.20 -0.47
C LYS A 19 2.62 1.84 0.56
N ILE A 20 1.68 2.69 0.12
CA ILE A 20 0.69 3.32 0.99
C ILE A 20 -0.20 2.25 1.62
N ASN A 21 -0.78 1.39 0.79
CA ASN A 21 -1.71 0.34 1.21
C ASN A 21 -1.07 -0.63 2.20
N LEU A 22 0.12 -1.14 1.88
CA LEU A 22 0.88 -2.03 2.76
C LEU A 22 1.22 -1.37 4.10
N PHE A 23 1.67 -0.11 4.08
CA PHE A 23 2.03 0.62 5.30
C PHE A 23 0.82 0.79 6.23
N LEU A 24 -0.31 1.24 5.68
CA LEU A 24 -1.53 1.47 6.45
C LEU A 24 -2.09 0.16 7.01
N ALA A 25 -2.18 -0.89 6.20
CA ALA A 25 -2.68 -2.19 6.64
C ALA A 25 -1.84 -2.79 7.77
N LYS A 26 -0.50 -2.73 7.65
CA LYS A 26 0.40 -3.18 8.73
C LYS A 26 0.24 -2.36 10.01
N SER A 27 -0.01 -1.06 9.89
CA SER A 27 -0.06 -0.16 11.04
C SER A 27 -1.40 -0.23 11.81
N LEU A 28 -2.48 -0.60 11.15
CA LEU A 28 -3.82 -0.68 11.75
C LEU A 28 -4.11 -2.02 12.43
N GLN A 29 -3.45 -3.11 12.00
CA GLN A 29 -3.72 -4.49 12.44
C GLN A 29 -5.12 -4.98 11.98
N ASN A 30 -5.31 -6.29 11.78
CA ASN A 30 -6.56 -6.88 11.25
C ASN A 30 -7.11 -6.16 10.00
N SER A 31 -6.22 -5.91 9.04
CA SER A 31 -6.49 -5.11 7.85
C SER A 31 -6.10 -5.88 6.60
N ASP A 32 -7.02 -5.95 5.63
CA ASP A 32 -6.72 -6.41 4.28
C ASP A 32 -6.40 -5.19 3.41
N TYR A 33 -5.61 -5.39 2.35
CA TYR A 33 -5.31 -4.33 1.40
C TYR A 33 -5.23 -4.87 -0.02
N PHE A 34 -5.54 -4.00 -0.98
CA PHE A 34 -5.36 -4.31 -2.39
C PHE A 34 -4.59 -3.17 -3.08
N PRO A 35 -3.52 -3.49 -3.82
CA PRO A 35 -2.84 -2.50 -4.65
C PRO A 35 -3.80 -2.00 -5.74
N MET A 36 -3.79 -0.70 -5.99
CA MET A 36 -4.65 -0.05 -6.99
C MET A 36 -3.81 0.67 -8.03
N SER A 37 -4.39 0.85 -9.21
CA SER A 37 -3.82 1.64 -10.29
C SER A 37 -4.93 2.22 -11.16
N ASP A 38 -4.71 3.42 -11.67
CA ASP A 38 -5.57 4.08 -12.66
C ASP A 38 -5.27 3.61 -14.10
N GLY A 39 -4.55 2.49 -14.26
CA GLY A 39 -3.97 2.03 -15.52
C GLY A 39 -2.57 2.60 -15.80
N GLY A 40 -2.05 3.47 -14.94
CA GLY A 40 -0.70 3.99 -15.00
C GLY A 40 0.36 3.10 -14.34
N GLU A 41 1.34 3.75 -13.72
CA GLU A 41 2.46 3.07 -13.06
C GLU A 41 1.98 2.12 -11.96
N GLY A 42 2.47 0.88 -11.99
CA GLY A 42 2.13 -0.15 -11.01
C GLY A 42 0.85 -0.94 -11.34
N PHE A 43 0.24 -0.71 -12.50
CA PHE A 43 -0.88 -1.50 -13.00
C PHE A 43 -0.53 -2.98 -13.05
N LEU A 44 0.60 -3.34 -13.70
CA LEU A 44 0.96 -4.74 -13.85
C LEU A 44 1.30 -5.41 -12.50
N GLU A 45 1.90 -4.67 -11.57
CA GLU A 45 2.14 -5.17 -10.21
C GLU A 45 0.84 -5.44 -9.46
N ALA A 46 -0.15 -4.57 -9.59
CA ALA A 46 -1.45 -4.76 -8.98
C ALA A 46 -2.16 -6.00 -9.54
N ILE A 47 -2.13 -6.21 -10.87
CA ILE A 47 -2.68 -7.43 -11.49
C ILE A 47 -2.00 -8.69 -10.95
N LYS A 48 -0.65 -8.72 -10.93
CA LYS A 48 0.13 -9.88 -10.44
C LYS A 48 -0.17 -10.22 -8.97
N HIS A 49 -0.59 -9.24 -8.17
CA HIS A 49 -0.98 -9.46 -6.79
C HIS A 49 -2.40 -10.03 -6.65
N LEU A 50 -3.28 -9.74 -7.61
CA LEU A 50 -4.70 -10.06 -7.56
C LEU A 50 -5.08 -11.31 -8.38
N LYS A 51 -4.25 -11.70 -9.34
CA LYS A 51 -4.49 -12.84 -10.23
C LYS A 51 -3.33 -13.83 -10.20
N GLU A 52 -3.67 -15.09 -10.34
CA GLU A 52 -2.73 -16.15 -10.65
C GLU A 52 -2.44 -16.22 -12.15
N GLY A 53 -1.20 -16.55 -12.52
CA GLY A 53 -0.79 -16.58 -13.91
C GLY A 53 0.72 -16.65 -14.08
N LYS A 54 1.18 -16.45 -15.31
CA LYS A 54 2.59 -16.50 -15.69
C LYS A 54 3.10 -15.14 -16.14
N VAL A 55 4.34 -14.84 -15.79
CA VAL A 55 5.06 -13.65 -16.27
C VAL A 55 5.97 -14.04 -17.43
N ILE A 56 5.80 -13.38 -18.57
CA ILE A 56 6.68 -13.47 -19.73
C ILE A 56 7.58 -12.24 -19.74
N LYS A 57 8.90 -12.47 -19.88
CA LYS A 57 9.89 -11.41 -20.08
C LYS A 57 10.36 -11.41 -21.52
N ARG A 58 10.27 -10.28 -22.20
CA ARG A 58 10.73 -10.14 -23.59
C ARG A 58 11.25 -8.74 -23.87
N LYS A 59 12.18 -8.63 -24.83
CA LYS A 59 12.74 -7.36 -25.26
C LYS A 59 11.95 -6.76 -26.42
N PHE A 60 11.56 -5.50 -26.27
CA PHE A 60 10.93 -4.68 -27.32
C PHE A 60 11.63 -3.32 -27.39
N SER A 61 11.38 -2.57 -28.45
CA SER A 61 11.87 -1.20 -28.61
C SER A 61 11.17 -0.27 -27.62
N ASP A 62 11.92 0.55 -26.90
CA ASP A 62 11.35 1.64 -26.12
C ASP A 62 11.06 2.86 -27.00
N LEU A 63 10.60 3.96 -26.40
CA LEU A 63 10.25 5.19 -27.12
C LEU A 63 11.41 5.89 -27.85
N LEU A 64 12.64 5.45 -27.61
CA LEU A 64 13.86 5.90 -28.29
C LEU A 64 14.49 4.77 -29.13
N GLU A 65 13.72 3.72 -29.40
CA GLU A 65 14.11 2.52 -30.15
C GLU A 65 15.19 1.64 -29.50
N HIS A 66 15.54 1.85 -28.23
CA HIS A 66 16.44 0.94 -27.53
C HIS A 66 15.72 -0.36 -27.15
N LYS A 67 16.41 -1.51 -27.22
CA LYS A 67 15.82 -2.77 -26.77
C LYS A 67 15.77 -2.87 -25.25
N ARG A 68 14.57 -2.93 -24.70
CA ARG A 68 14.27 -2.99 -23.27
C ARG A 68 13.49 -4.25 -22.93
N SER A 69 13.92 -4.96 -21.88
CA SER A 69 13.18 -6.09 -21.35
C SER A 69 11.99 -5.59 -20.54
N VAL A 70 10.78 -6.08 -20.86
CA VAL A 70 9.54 -5.77 -20.15
C VAL A 70 8.81 -7.05 -19.76
N GLU A 71 7.89 -6.92 -18.82
CA GLU A 71 7.04 -8.00 -18.34
C GLU A 71 5.65 -7.91 -18.98
N ILE A 72 5.11 -9.08 -19.34
CA ILE A 72 3.71 -9.28 -19.72
C ILE A 72 3.19 -10.36 -18.78
N PHE A 73 2.04 -10.14 -18.16
CA PHE A 73 1.39 -11.14 -17.32
C PHE A 73 0.25 -11.80 -18.10
N ILE A 74 0.16 -13.12 -18.06
CA ILE A 74 -0.94 -13.88 -18.67
C ILE A 74 -1.64 -14.67 -17.57
N ASP A 75 -2.92 -14.42 -17.36
CA ASP A 75 -3.73 -15.12 -16.36
C ASP A 75 -4.18 -16.51 -16.85
N GLN A 76 -4.86 -17.25 -15.96
CA GLN A 76 -5.38 -18.60 -16.25
C GLN A 76 -6.48 -18.61 -17.33
N ASP A 77 -7.18 -17.48 -17.53
CA ASP A 77 -8.22 -17.29 -18.55
C ASP A 77 -7.66 -16.88 -19.92
N ASN A 78 -6.32 -16.90 -20.06
CA ASN A 78 -5.58 -16.51 -21.26
C ASN A 78 -5.78 -15.03 -21.64
N ASN A 79 -5.98 -14.16 -20.66
CA ASN A 79 -5.90 -12.71 -20.82
C ASN A 79 -4.48 -12.23 -20.55
N ALA A 80 -3.96 -11.38 -21.43
CA ALA A 80 -2.69 -10.70 -21.24
C ALA A 80 -2.88 -9.33 -20.58
N TYR A 81 -1.94 -8.95 -19.74
CA TYR A 81 -1.86 -7.67 -19.06
C TYR A 81 -0.50 -7.05 -19.32
N PHE A 82 -0.50 -5.78 -19.72
CA PHE A 82 0.70 -5.06 -20.08
C PHE A 82 0.63 -3.59 -19.64
N GLU A 83 1.74 -3.05 -19.17
CA GLU A 83 1.83 -1.64 -18.77
C GLU A 83 2.61 -0.85 -19.83
N SER A 84 1.94 0.06 -20.55
CA SER A 84 2.55 0.78 -21.68
C SER A 84 3.73 1.66 -21.26
N SER A 85 3.71 2.22 -20.05
CA SER A 85 4.79 3.01 -19.45
C SER A 85 6.14 2.27 -19.45
N SER A 86 6.14 0.93 -19.46
CA SER A 86 7.35 0.13 -19.46
C SER A 86 8.21 0.30 -20.73
N LEU A 87 7.59 0.70 -21.85
CA LEU A 87 8.26 1.01 -23.12
C LEU A 87 8.18 2.49 -23.48
N ILE A 88 7.07 3.15 -23.17
CA ILE A 88 6.82 4.53 -23.57
C ILE A 88 6.69 5.48 -22.37
N GLY A 89 7.28 5.15 -21.23
CA GLY A 89 7.17 5.90 -19.98
C GLY A 89 7.97 7.21 -19.95
N LEU A 90 7.45 8.18 -19.20
CA LEU A 90 8.08 9.48 -18.99
C LEU A 90 9.47 9.38 -18.36
N ASN A 91 9.65 8.40 -17.46
CA ASN A 91 10.90 8.10 -16.76
C ASN A 91 12.04 7.62 -17.67
N LEU A 92 11.75 7.26 -18.93
CA LEU A 92 12.76 6.84 -19.90
C LEU A 92 13.38 8.04 -20.66
N ILE A 93 12.84 9.24 -20.49
CA ILE A 93 13.30 10.45 -21.18
C ILE A 93 14.42 11.12 -20.37
N LYS A 94 15.55 11.36 -21.04
CA LYS A 94 16.63 12.21 -20.52
C LYS A 94 16.69 13.57 -21.22
N THR A 95 16.95 13.58 -22.52
CA THR A 95 17.21 14.81 -23.30
C THR A 95 16.60 14.81 -24.70
N SER A 96 15.67 13.90 -25.02
CA SER A 96 15.09 13.80 -26.36
C SER A 96 13.94 14.78 -26.59
N SER A 97 13.80 15.27 -27.83
CA SER A 97 12.63 16.04 -28.26
C SER A 97 11.37 15.20 -28.20
N ILE A 98 10.20 15.81 -27.94
CA ILE A 98 8.91 15.10 -27.98
C ILE A 98 8.57 14.55 -29.37
N PHE A 99 9.09 15.19 -30.43
CA PHE A 99 8.84 14.79 -31.83
C PHE A 99 9.67 13.58 -32.28
N ASP A 100 10.73 13.22 -31.54
CA ASP A 100 11.61 12.09 -31.88
C ASP A 100 11.17 10.76 -31.29
N ARG A 101 10.14 10.78 -30.46
CA ARG A 101 9.71 9.63 -29.65
C ARG A 101 8.65 8.83 -30.39
N THR A 102 8.69 7.51 -30.23
CA THR A 102 7.83 6.58 -30.97
C THR A 102 7.12 5.59 -30.04
N SER A 103 5.98 5.06 -30.45
CA SER A 103 5.31 3.91 -29.82
C SER A 103 5.46 2.62 -30.62
N PHE A 104 6.42 2.56 -31.54
CA PHE A 104 6.73 1.37 -32.35
C PHE A 104 6.77 0.07 -31.53
N GLY A 105 7.42 0.10 -30.36
CA GLY A 105 7.49 -1.05 -29.47
C GLY A 105 6.15 -1.56 -28.95
N LEU A 106 5.13 -0.69 -28.82
CA LEU A 106 3.78 -1.14 -28.49
C LEU A 106 3.22 -2.02 -29.61
N GLY A 107 3.45 -1.67 -30.88
CA GLY A 107 3.07 -2.52 -32.01
C GLY A 107 3.82 -3.85 -32.01
N GLU A 108 5.11 -3.86 -31.68
CA GLU A 108 5.87 -5.11 -31.51
C GLU A 108 5.26 -6.02 -30.42
N VAL A 109 4.78 -5.43 -29.31
CA VAL A 109 4.07 -6.16 -28.25
C VAL A 109 2.77 -6.77 -28.78
N LEU A 110 1.96 -6.01 -29.52
CA LEU A 110 0.69 -6.52 -30.08
C LEU A 110 0.93 -7.68 -31.06
N ILE A 111 1.91 -7.56 -31.95
CA ILE A 111 2.28 -8.63 -32.89
C ILE A 111 2.72 -9.87 -32.13
N TYR A 112 3.57 -9.71 -31.11
CA TYR A 112 4.02 -10.83 -30.31
C TYR A 112 2.86 -11.53 -29.59
N LEU A 113 1.96 -10.77 -28.96
CA LEU A 113 0.79 -11.33 -28.28
C LEU A 113 -0.14 -12.07 -29.25
N ASN A 114 -0.23 -11.64 -30.50
CA ASN A 114 -0.99 -12.34 -31.53
C ASN A 114 -0.44 -13.76 -31.79
N THR A 115 0.87 -13.97 -31.67
CA THR A 115 1.49 -15.31 -31.79
C THR A 115 1.18 -16.25 -30.63
N LEU A 116 0.74 -15.70 -29.49
CA LEU A 116 0.41 -16.47 -28.29
C LEU A 116 -1.06 -16.90 -28.23
N ASN A 117 -1.89 -16.50 -29.20
CA ASN A 117 -3.33 -16.80 -29.25
C ASN A 117 -4.05 -16.45 -27.94
N ILE A 118 -3.76 -15.29 -27.36
CA ILE A 118 -4.46 -14.79 -26.16
C ILE A 118 -5.93 -14.49 -26.46
N LYS A 119 -6.78 -14.42 -25.44
CA LYS A 119 -8.20 -14.06 -25.57
C LYS A 119 -8.39 -12.54 -25.62
N SER A 120 -7.79 -11.83 -24.67
CA SER A 120 -7.87 -10.37 -24.55
C SER A 120 -6.55 -9.80 -24.05
N LEU A 121 -6.24 -8.58 -24.47
CA LEU A 121 -5.19 -7.75 -23.90
C LEU A 121 -5.81 -6.63 -23.07
N TYR A 122 -5.40 -6.49 -21.82
CA TYR A 122 -5.64 -5.33 -20.97
C TYR A 122 -4.36 -4.51 -20.89
N ILE A 123 -4.34 -3.36 -21.57
CA ILE A 123 -3.18 -2.47 -21.59
C ILE A 123 -3.42 -1.26 -20.69
N GLY A 124 -2.59 -1.14 -19.65
CA GLY A 124 -2.55 0.04 -18.80
C GLY A 124 -1.99 1.23 -19.57
N LEU A 125 -2.78 2.29 -19.68
CA LEU A 125 -2.43 3.54 -20.35
C LEU A 125 -2.22 4.67 -19.33
N GLY A 126 -0.97 4.93 -18.95
CA GLY A 126 -0.61 6.05 -18.09
C GLY A 126 0.89 6.32 -18.05
N GLY A 127 1.28 7.49 -17.53
CA GLY A 127 2.70 7.83 -17.33
C GLY A 127 3.53 7.94 -18.63
N SER A 128 2.90 8.18 -19.79
CA SER A 128 3.59 8.17 -21.09
C SER A 128 4.50 9.38 -21.33
N GLY A 129 5.62 9.14 -21.99
CA GLY A 129 6.56 10.15 -22.51
C GLY A 129 6.34 10.55 -23.97
N THR A 130 5.42 9.92 -24.70
CA THR A 130 5.15 10.17 -26.13
C THR A 130 3.95 11.11 -26.33
N SER A 131 3.90 11.80 -27.46
CA SER A 131 2.68 12.47 -27.96
C SER A 131 2.68 12.42 -29.47
N GLU A 132 2.29 11.27 -30.02
CA GLU A 132 2.55 10.93 -31.43
C GLU A 132 1.42 10.16 -32.11
N LEU A 133 0.20 10.15 -31.54
CA LEU A 133 -1.01 9.53 -32.15
C LEU A 133 -0.90 8.03 -32.41
N GLY A 134 0.16 7.36 -31.98
CA GLY A 134 0.40 5.96 -32.31
C GLY A 134 0.88 5.75 -33.75
N ILE A 135 1.49 6.75 -34.39
CA ILE A 135 2.08 6.60 -35.74
C ILE A 135 3.10 5.46 -35.74
N GLY A 136 3.99 5.41 -34.75
CA GLY A 136 4.95 4.32 -34.59
C GLY A 136 4.27 2.96 -34.41
N LEU A 137 3.22 2.88 -33.58
CA LEU A 137 2.43 1.68 -33.36
C LEU A 137 1.76 1.20 -34.65
N LEU A 138 1.09 2.09 -35.38
CA LEU A 138 0.42 1.75 -36.64
C LEU A 138 1.42 1.29 -37.69
N TYR A 139 2.56 1.98 -37.80
CA TYR A 139 3.64 1.58 -38.70
C TYR A 139 4.16 0.16 -38.38
N ALA A 140 4.40 -0.14 -37.10
CA ALA A 140 4.81 -1.47 -36.66
C ALA A 140 3.81 -2.56 -37.09
N LEU A 141 2.51 -2.25 -37.04
CA LEU A 141 1.45 -3.17 -37.46
C LEU A 141 1.28 -3.30 -38.97
N GLY A 142 2.01 -2.53 -39.80
CA GLY A 142 1.95 -2.61 -41.26
C GLY A 142 1.25 -1.44 -41.94
N ALA A 143 0.87 -0.39 -41.22
CA ALA A 143 0.40 0.84 -41.84
C ALA A 143 1.53 1.51 -42.64
N LYS A 144 1.18 2.07 -43.80
CA LYS A 144 2.13 2.77 -44.67
C LYS A 144 1.82 4.25 -44.73
N PHE A 145 2.85 5.08 -44.75
CA PHE A 145 2.73 6.54 -44.71
C PHE A 145 3.42 7.11 -45.94
N TYR A 146 2.80 8.07 -46.60
CA TYR A 146 3.29 8.57 -47.88
C TYR A 146 3.40 10.09 -47.93
N PHE A 147 4.47 10.56 -48.55
CA PHE A 147 4.54 11.89 -49.12
C PHE A 147 4.36 11.78 -50.62
N LYS A 148 3.19 12.22 -51.11
CA LYS A 148 2.74 11.93 -52.49
C LYS A 148 2.72 10.40 -52.69
N GLU A 149 3.56 9.86 -53.58
CA GLU A 149 3.67 8.43 -53.86
C GLU A 149 4.89 7.76 -53.20
N ILE A 150 5.68 8.50 -52.43
CA ILE A 150 6.90 7.98 -51.79
C ILE A 150 6.56 7.50 -50.37
N GLU A 151 6.83 6.22 -50.09
CA GLU A 151 6.67 5.63 -48.76
C GLU A 151 7.72 6.18 -47.78
N ILE A 152 7.27 6.64 -46.62
CA ILE A 152 8.12 7.11 -45.52
C ILE A 152 8.37 5.92 -44.59
N VAL A 153 9.64 5.59 -44.43
CA VAL A 153 10.10 4.51 -43.55
C VAL A 153 10.25 5.03 -42.14
N LYS A 154 9.71 4.31 -41.15
CA LYS A 154 9.72 4.67 -39.72
C LYS A 154 9.26 6.12 -39.46
N PRO A 155 8.02 6.47 -39.85
CA PRO A 155 7.50 7.81 -39.70
C PRO A 155 7.42 8.21 -38.22
N LYS A 156 7.70 9.48 -37.97
CA LYS A 156 7.52 10.19 -36.70
C LYS A 156 6.36 11.17 -36.81
N ILE A 157 5.91 11.71 -35.68
CA ILE A 157 4.87 12.73 -35.69
C ILE A 157 5.28 14.00 -36.46
N SER A 158 6.56 14.38 -36.46
CA SER A 158 7.04 15.51 -37.26
C SER A 158 6.83 15.32 -38.76
N ASP A 159 6.82 14.07 -39.23
CA ASP A 159 6.66 13.77 -40.66
C ASP A 159 5.25 14.06 -41.15
N LEU A 160 4.28 14.17 -40.23
CA LEU A 160 2.94 14.63 -40.55
C LEU A 160 2.93 16.02 -41.16
N ASP A 161 3.97 16.86 -41.00
CA ASP A 161 4.03 18.16 -41.68
C ASP A 161 3.89 18.01 -43.21
N TYR A 162 4.39 16.91 -43.78
CA TYR A 162 4.37 16.68 -45.22
C TYR A 162 3.60 15.42 -45.64
N ILE A 163 3.34 14.44 -44.77
CA ILE A 163 2.50 13.27 -45.11
C ILE A 163 1.16 13.71 -45.73
N THR A 164 0.82 13.09 -46.86
CA THR A 164 -0.42 13.34 -47.62
C THR A 164 -1.38 12.17 -47.58
N LYS A 165 -0.90 10.94 -47.33
CA LYS A 165 -1.71 9.73 -47.31
C LYS A 165 -1.19 8.76 -46.25
N ILE A 166 -2.13 8.15 -45.52
CA ILE A 166 -1.87 7.03 -44.62
C ILE A 166 -2.66 5.85 -45.16
N ASP A 167 -2.03 4.72 -45.39
CA ASP A 167 -2.64 3.46 -45.82
C ASP A 167 -2.71 2.48 -44.65
N LEU A 168 -3.91 1.97 -44.38
CA LEU A 168 -4.21 1.07 -43.26
C LEU A 168 -4.56 -0.34 -43.75
N THR A 169 -4.59 -0.57 -45.07
CA THR A 169 -5.04 -1.84 -45.68
C THR A 169 -4.21 -3.04 -45.27
N ASN A 170 -2.91 -2.84 -45.02
CA ASN A 170 -1.96 -3.90 -44.66
C ASN A 170 -1.72 -4.01 -43.15
N ILE A 171 -2.54 -3.36 -42.32
CA ILE A 171 -2.45 -3.54 -40.87
C ILE A 171 -2.78 -4.99 -40.52
N ILE A 172 -1.91 -5.61 -39.71
CA ILE A 172 -2.10 -6.96 -39.19
C ILE A 172 -3.41 -7.04 -38.42
N LYS A 173 -4.25 -8.02 -38.77
CA LYS A 173 -5.44 -8.36 -38.00
C LYS A 173 -5.06 -9.08 -36.72
N LEU A 174 -5.44 -8.49 -35.58
CA LEU A 174 -5.23 -9.07 -34.25
C LEU A 174 -6.39 -10.01 -33.91
N ASN A 175 -6.08 -11.19 -33.37
CA ASN A 175 -7.04 -12.25 -33.07
C ASN A 175 -7.62 -12.18 -31.64
N TYR A 176 -7.47 -11.04 -30.96
CA TYR A 176 -7.87 -10.84 -29.58
C TYR A 176 -8.43 -9.43 -29.36
N GLN A 177 -9.25 -9.25 -28.32
CA GLN A 177 -9.79 -7.93 -27.97
C GLN A 177 -8.73 -7.11 -27.22
N ILE A 178 -8.52 -5.86 -27.65
CA ILE A 178 -7.73 -4.89 -26.88
C ILE A 178 -8.66 -4.10 -25.97
N ASN A 179 -8.28 -3.99 -24.69
CA ASN A 179 -8.96 -3.21 -23.67
C ASN A 179 -7.97 -2.18 -23.09
N LEU A 180 -8.30 -0.90 -23.23
CA LEU A 180 -7.50 0.23 -22.80
C LEU A 180 -7.90 0.61 -21.38
N VAL A 181 -7.05 0.32 -20.41
CA VAL A 181 -7.33 0.56 -18.99
C VAL A 181 -6.73 1.92 -18.60
N THR A 182 -7.58 2.92 -18.36
CA THR A 182 -7.15 4.28 -17.96
C THR A 182 -8.28 5.12 -17.38
N ASP A 183 -7.97 5.99 -16.41
CA ASP A 183 -8.90 7.01 -15.91
C ASP A 183 -8.81 8.35 -16.68
N VAL A 184 -7.98 8.44 -17.73
CA VAL A 184 -7.89 9.65 -18.56
C VAL A 184 -9.18 9.81 -19.38
N ASP A 185 -9.87 10.93 -19.17
CA ASP A 185 -11.10 11.30 -19.87
C ASP A 185 -10.88 12.34 -20.98
N SER A 186 -9.64 12.84 -21.11
CA SER A 186 -9.30 13.92 -22.03
C SER A 186 -9.55 13.53 -23.49
N PRO A 187 -10.21 14.38 -24.29
CA PRO A 187 -10.31 14.19 -25.74
C PRO A 187 -8.94 14.33 -26.41
N LEU A 188 -8.89 14.07 -27.70
CA LEU A 188 -7.67 14.18 -28.48
C LEU A 188 -7.23 15.65 -28.63
N LEU A 189 -8.16 16.55 -28.97
CA LEU A 189 -7.90 17.95 -29.30
C LEU A 189 -8.62 18.95 -28.39
N GLY A 190 -8.27 20.23 -28.54
CA GLY A 190 -9.01 21.34 -27.94
C GLY A 190 -8.51 21.73 -26.55
N LYS A 191 -9.28 22.56 -25.85
CA LYS A 191 -8.87 23.15 -24.55
C LYS A 191 -8.52 22.08 -23.52
N PHE A 192 -9.25 20.96 -23.53
CA PHE A 192 -9.06 19.81 -22.66
C PHE A 192 -8.33 18.64 -23.34
N GLY A 193 -7.74 18.88 -24.51
CA GLY A 193 -7.11 17.87 -25.34
C GLY A 193 -5.76 17.38 -24.81
N ALA A 194 -5.31 16.25 -25.37
CA ALA A 194 -4.11 15.53 -24.96
C ALA A 194 -2.85 16.41 -24.85
N ASN A 195 -2.56 17.23 -25.87
CA ASN A 195 -1.33 18.03 -25.89
C ASN A 195 -1.41 19.20 -24.90
N LYS A 196 -2.56 19.87 -24.81
CA LYS A 196 -2.75 21.01 -23.90
C LYS A 196 -2.59 20.60 -22.43
N PHE A 197 -3.05 19.41 -22.07
CA PHE A 197 -2.97 18.90 -20.69
C PHE A 197 -1.65 18.21 -20.38
N PHE A 198 -1.14 17.34 -21.26
CA PHE A 198 -0.08 16.40 -20.89
C PHE A 198 1.25 16.63 -21.61
N ALA A 199 1.33 17.42 -22.68
CA ALA A 199 2.60 17.56 -23.40
C ALA A 199 3.65 18.38 -22.62
N LYS A 200 3.22 19.34 -21.79
CA LYS A 200 4.14 20.15 -20.97
C LYS A 200 4.98 19.29 -20.01
N GLN A 201 4.35 18.36 -19.29
CA GLN A 201 5.07 17.43 -18.40
C GLN A 201 5.98 16.46 -19.17
N LYS A 202 5.75 16.28 -20.47
CA LYS A 202 6.60 15.49 -21.39
C LYS A 202 7.77 16.31 -21.97
N GLY A 203 7.95 17.56 -21.55
CA GLY A 203 9.03 18.44 -22.00
C GLY A 203 8.72 19.29 -23.22
N ALA A 204 7.45 19.40 -23.65
CA ALA A 204 7.05 20.26 -24.75
C ALA A 204 6.99 21.73 -24.34
N SER A 205 7.59 22.62 -25.15
CA SER A 205 7.41 24.06 -25.05
C SER A 205 6.01 24.50 -25.54
N PRO A 206 5.56 25.74 -25.25
CA PRO A 206 4.30 26.25 -25.81
C PRO A 206 4.22 26.22 -27.35
N LEU A 207 5.37 26.40 -28.03
CA LEU A 207 5.46 26.28 -29.48
C LEU A 207 5.29 24.83 -29.94
N ASP A 208 5.93 23.89 -29.24
CA ASP A 208 5.78 22.45 -29.52
C ASP A 208 4.34 22.00 -29.35
N ILE A 209 3.66 22.45 -28.29
CA ILE A 209 2.23 22.16 -28.06
C ILE A 209 1.39 22.68 -29.22
N THR A 210 1.67 23.89 -29.70
CA THR A 210 0.94 24.49 -30.83
C THR A 210 1.17 23.72 -32.13
N ARG A 211 2.40 23.25 -32.37
CA ARG A 211 2.73 22.39 -33.51
C ARG A 211 2.05 21.03 -33.40
N LEU A 212 2.11 20.38 -32.24
CA LEU A 212 1.45 19.08 -32.00
C LEU A 212 -0.06 19.14 -32.27
N GLU A 213 -0.75 20.20 -31.83
CA GLU A 213 -2.17 20.39 -32.13
C GLU A 213 -2.45 20.47 -33.64
N LYS A 214 -1.59 21.17 -34.40
CA LYS A 214 -1.71 21.22 -35.87
C LYS A 214 -1.49 19.84 -36.50
N LEU A 215 -0.49 19.10 -36.03
CA LEU A 215 -0.18 17.75 -36.53
C LEU A 215 -1.31 16.76 -36.19
N PHE A 216 -1.89 16.85 -34.99
CA PHE A 216 -3.05 16.03 -34.59
C PHE A 216 -4.27 16.32 -35.48
N ASN A 217 -4.58 17.59 -35.74
CA ASN A 217 -5.64 17.97 -36.69
C ASN A 217 -5.38 17.41 -38.09
N LYS A 218 -4.14 17.49 -38.57
CA LYS A 218 -3.78 16.97 -39.90
C LYS A 218 -3.91 15.45 -39.96
N PHE A 219 -3.46 14.72 -38.95
CA PHE A 219 -3.67 13.28 -38.85
C PHE A 219 -5.15 12.92 -38.91
N LEU A 220 -5.98 13.59 -38.10
CA LEU A 220 -7.43 13.40 -38.11
C LEU A 220 -8.04 13.64 -39.49
N ALA A 221 -7.64 14.70 -40.17
CA ALA A 221 -8.14 15.00 -41.53
C ALA A 221 -7.79 13.90 -42.54
N ILE A 222 -6.64 13.24 -42.38
CA ILE A 222 -6.23 12.12 -43.26
C ILE A 222 -7.02 10.86 -42.91
N VAL A 223 -7.14 10.50 -41.63
CA VAL A 223 -7.74 9.22 -41.21
C VAL A 223 -9.26 9.26 -41.14
N SER A 224 -9.89 10.42 -40.92
CA SER A 224 -11.35 10.56 -40.84
C SER A 224 -12.06 10.12 -42.12
N THR A 225 -11.42 10.29 -43.28
CA THR A 225 -11.92 9.79 -44.57
C THR A 225 -12.10 8.27 -44.62
N LYS A 226 -11.47 7.54 -43.69
CA LYS A 226 -11.51 6.08 -43.58
C LYS A 226 -12.40 5.58 -42.44
N LEU A 227 -12.97 6.50 -41.65
CA LEU A 227 -13.72 6.18 -40.45
C LEU A 227 -15.14 6.70 -40.57
N THR A 228 -16.12 5.83 -40.40
CA THR A 228 -17.53 6.22 -40.31
C THR A 228 -17.83 6.77 -38.93
N ASN A 229 -18.42 7.97 -38.85
CA ASN A 229 -18.88 8.58 -37.59
C ASN A 229 -17.79 8.78 -36.54
N LEU A 230 -16.63 9.31 -36.95
CA LEU A 230 -15.56 9.64 -36.03
C LEU A 230 -15.97 10.78 -35.09
N GLU A 231 -16.10 10.46 -33.80
CA GLU A 231 -16.34 11.43 -32.74
C GLU A 231 -15.18 11.41 -31.75
N ASP A 232 -14.61 12.59 -31.46
CA ASP A 232 -13.57 12.75 -30.44
C ASP A 232 -14.22 12.60 -29.06
N THR A 233 -13.90 11.48 -28.40
CA THR A 233 -14.61 11.00 -27.21
C THR A 233 -13.65 10.80 -26.05
N LYS A 234 -14.21 10.58 -24.85
CA LYS A 234 -13.42 10.37 -23.64
C LYS A 234 -12.41 9.24 -23.83
N GLY A 235 -11.16 9.53 -23.42
CA GLY A 235 -10.04 8.59 -23.49
C GLY A 235 -9.25 8.64 -24.81
N ASP A 236 -9.71 9.35 -25.83
CA ASP A 236 -9.02 9.44 -27.12
C ASP A 236 -7.65 10.14 -26.97
N GLY A 237 -7.55 11.10 -26.05
CA GLY A 237 -6.30 11.78 -25.72
C GLY A 237 -5.32 10.97 -24.87
N ALA A 238 -5.70 9.78 -24.39
CA ALA A 238 -4.85 8.96 -23.54
C ALA A 238 -3.52 8.66 -24.23
N VAL A 239 -2.43 8.80 -23.45
CA VAL A 239 -1.07 8.47 -23.90
C VAL A 239 -0.69 9.20 -25.19
N GLY A 240 -1.09 10.47 -25.29
CA GLY A 240 -0.71 11.33 -26.42
C GLY A 240 -1.35 10.92 -27.74
N GLY A 241 -2.63 10.54 -27.69
CA GLY A 241 -3.43 10.16 -28.86
C GLY A 241 -3.27 8.70 -29.30
N ILE A 242 -2.49 7.90 -28.57
CA ILE A 242 -2.41 6.44 -28.83
C ILE A 242 -3.75 5.77 -28.49
N GLY A 243 -4.45 6.26 -27.46
CA GLY A 243 -5.80 5.82 -27.12
C GLY A 243 -6.77 5.94 -28.30
N PHE A 244 -6.78 7.10 -28.96
CA PHE A 244 -7.55 7.34 -30.19
C PHE A 244 -7.27 6.27 -31.26
N SER A 245 -5.99 6.06 -31.62
CA SER A 245 -5.65 5.12 -32.69
C SER A 245 -5.99 3.68 -32.33
N LEU A 246 -5.74 3.25 -31.09
CA LEU A 246 -6.14 1.91 -30.64
C LEU A 246 -7.67 1.74 -30.70
N LYS A 247 -8.43 2.73 -30.25
CA LYS A 247 -9.89 2.67 -30.21
C LYS A 247 -10.51 2.68 -31.59
N HIS A 248 -10.20 3.70 -32.39
CA HIS A 248 -10.90 3.96 -33.65
C HIS A 248 -10.29 3.23 -34.85
N LEU A 249 -8.99 2.91 -34.83
CA LEU A 249 -8.34 2.20 -35.95
C LEU A 249 -8.15 0.71 -35.69
N LEU A 250 -8.15 0.27 -34.43
CA LEU A 250 -7.91 -1.12 -34.03
C LEU A 250 -9.05 -1.70 -33.17
N ASN A 251 -10.21 -1.02 -33.10
CA ASN A 251 -11.42 -1.46 -32.40
C ASN A 251 -11.17 -1.82 -30.92
N ALA A 252 -10.23 -1.14 -30.26
CA ALA A 252 -10.00 -1.31 -28.83
C ALA A 252 -11.15 -0.72 -28.01
N LYS A 253 -11.42 -1.33 -26.84
CA LYS A 253 -12.46 -0.88 -25.91
C LYS A 253 -11.83 -0.06 -24.78
N TYR A 254 -12.39 1.10 -24.49
CA TYR A 254 -12.02 1.87 -23.31
C TYR A 254 -12.61 1.22 -22.06
N ILE A 255 -11.81 1.07 -21.02
CA ILE A 255 -12.22 0.65 -19.68
C ILE A 255 -11.64 1.63 -18.66
N GLU A 256 -12.50 2.14 -17.79
CA GLU A 256 -12.08 3.01 -16.70
C GLU A 256 -11.22 2.21 -15.70
N GLY A 257 -10.01 2.70 -15.42
CA GLY A 257 -8.98 1.95 -14.70
C GLY A 257 -9.34 1.67 -13.26
N SER A 258 -9.84 2.67 -12.54
CA SER A 258 -10.26 2.49 -11.16
C SER A 258 -11.48 1.58 -11.03
N GLU A 259 -12.45 1.62 -11.96
CA GLU A 259 -13.57 0.67 -11.96
C GLU A 259 -13.09 -0.75 -12.21
N PHE A 260 -12.24 -0.92 -13.23
CA PHE A 260 -11.65 -2.21 -13.56
C PHE A 260 -10.95 -2.87 -12.36
N MET A 261 -10.20 -2.09 -11.58
CA MET A 261 -9.55 -2.60 -10.37
C MET A 261 -10.53 -2.96 -9.25
N LEU A 262 -11.62 -2.20 -9.09
CA LEU A 262 -12.67 -2.49 -8.10
C LEU A 262 -13.47 -3.75 -8.47
N ASP A 263 -13.76 -3.94 -9.75
CA ASP A 263 -14.40 -5.15 -10.26
C ASP A 263 -13.52 -6.38 -10.05
N LEU A 264 -12.22 -6.23 -10.27
CA LEU A 264 -11.24 -7.31 -10.11
C LEU A 264 -11.21 -7.87 -8.68
N ILE A 265 -11.38 -7.01 -7.66
CA ILE A 265 -11.47 -7.43 -6.26
C ILE A 265 -12.90 -7.72 -5.79
N SER A 266 -13.88 -7.63 -6.70
CA SER A 266 -15.31 -7.73 -6.38
C SER A 266 -15.71 -6.79 -5.23
N TYR A 267 -15.29 -5.52 -5.31
CA TYR A 267 -15.42 -4.53 -4.24
C TYR A 267 -16.82 -4.53 -3.61
N ASP A 268 -17.86 -4.44 -4.44
CA ASP A 268 -19.26 -4.36 -4.01
C ASP A 268 -19.71 -5.59 -3.18
N LYS A 269 -19.07 -6.75 -3.36
CA LYS A 269 -19.35 -7.96 -2.57
C LYS A 269 -18.54 -8.02 -1.28
N ILE A 270 -17.30 -7.56 -1.30
CA ILE A 270 -16.40 -7.74 -0.15
C ILE A 270 -16.57 -6.65 0.92
N ILE A 271 -17.10 -5.47 0.58
CA ILE A 271 -17.19 -4.31 1.50
C ILE A 271 -18.00 -4.60 2.76
N THR A 272 -18.95 -5.53 2.70
CA THR A 272 -19.77 -5.93 3.85
C THR A 272 -18.95 -6.66 4.91
N ASN A 273 -17.82 -7.25 4.53
CA ASN A 273 -16.92 -7.98 5.44
C ASN A 273 -16.04 -7.05 6.27
N TYR A 274 -16.08 -5.74 6.01
CA TYR A 274 -15.24 -4.75 6.65
C TYR A 274 -16.09 -3.73 7.43
N GLU A 275 -15.56 -3.33 8.58
CA GLU A 275 -16.16 -2.31 9.42
C GLU A 275 -15.79 -0.91 8.92
N TYR A 276 -14.54 -0.74 8.46
CA TYR A 276 -14.06 0.52 7.90
C TYR A 276 -13.32 0.30 6.59
N ILE A 277 -13.53 1.22 5.66
CA ILE A 277 -12.81 1.30 4.39
C ILE A 277 -11.94 2.54 4.43
N ILE A 278 -10.64 2.36 4.18
CA ILE A 278 -9.67 3.43 4.07
C ILE A 278 -9.31 3.62 2.61
N THR A 279 -9.51 4.83 2.11
CA THR A 279 -9.07 5.23 0.77
C THR A 279 -8.31 6.54 0.81
N GLY A 280 -7.70 6.93 -0.30
CA GLY A 280 -6.91 8.14 -0.34
C GLY A 280 -6.18 8.39 -1.64
N GLU A 281 -5.72 9.63 -1.81
CA GLU A 281 -4.86 10.05 -2.92
C GLU A 281 -3.99 11.26 -2.54
N GLY A 282 -2.99 11.57 -3.36
CA GLY A 282 -2.08 12.68 -3.09
C GLY A 282 -2.76 14.07 -3.03
N SER A 283 -3.61 14.38 -3.99
CA SER A 283 -4.36 15.66 -4.07
C SER A 283 -5.84 15.36 -4.15
N PHE A 284 -6.54 15.49 -3.02
CA PHE A 284 -7.99 15.35 -2.98
C PHE A 284 -8.63 16.70 -3.34
N ASP A 285 -9.22 16.79 -4.53
CA ASP A 285 -9.83 18.00 -5.10
C ASP A 285 -11.15 17.68 -5.80
N ILE A 286 -11.78 18.65 -6.49
CA ILE A 286 -13.10 18.42 -7.11
C ILE A 286 -13.05 17.32 -8.17
N GLN A 287 -11.90 17.15 -8.85
CA GLN A 287 -11.73 16.12 -9.86
C GLN A 287 -11.65 14.73 -9.23
N SER A 288 -11.30 14.63 -7.94
CA SER A 288 -11.30 13.37 -7.22
C SER A 288 -12.67 12.69 -7.12
N PHE A 289 -13.75 13.47 -7.19
CA PHE A 289 -15.11 12.92 -7.22
C PHE A 289 -15.52 12.43 -8.62
N HIS A 290 -14.74 12.77 -9.66
CA HIS A 290 -15.02 12.43 -11.05
C HIS A 290 -13.98 11.39 -11.52
N ASN A 291 -14.42 10.15 -11.71
CA ASN A 291 -13.65 9.09 -12.35
C ASN A 291 -12.31 8.72 -11.69
N LYS A 292 -12.11 9.08 -10.42
CA LYS A 292 -10.97 8.58 -9.62
C LYS A 292 -11.42 7.56 -8.61
N LEU A 293 -10.48 6.69 -8.22
CA LEU A 293 -10.65 5.68 -7.18
C LEU A 293 -11.33 6.23 -5.91
N VAL A 294 -10.84 7.34 -5.37
CA VAL A 294 -11.39 7.92 -4.13
C VAL A 294 -12.87 8.30 -4.29
N GLY A 295 -13.23 8.93 -5.40
CA GLY A 295 -14.62 9.29 -5.72
C GLY A 295 -15.53 8.07 -5.85
N LYS A 296 -15.08 7.01 -6.53
CA LYS A 296 -15.81 5.74 -6.66
C LYS A 296 -16.00 5.03 -5.32
N ILE A 297 -14.96 4.99 -4.49
CA ILE A 297 -15.07 4.43 -3.14
C ILE A 297 -16.07 5.25 -2.31
N ILE A 298 -16.05 6.58 -2.40
CA ILE A 298 -17.01 7.45 -1.71
C ILE A 298 -18.45 7.14 -2.14
N SER A 299 -18.71 6.92 -3.44
CA SER A 299 -20.06 6.65 -3.94
C SER A 299 -20.57 5.26 -3.59
N LYS A 300 -19.67 4.27 -3.51
CA LYS A 300 -20.01 2.86 -3.21
C LYS A 300 -19.99 2.50 -1.71
N THR A 301 -19.55 3.40 -0.83
CA THR A 301 -19.33 3.10 0.61
C THR A 301 -20.17 3.97 1.53
N PRO A 302 -20.85 3.39 2.54
CA PRO A 302 -21.52 4.17 3.58
C PRO A 302 -20.57 5.15 4.27
N LYS A 303 -21.00 6.41 4.44
CA LYS A 303 -20.15 7.50 4.96
C LYS A 303 -19.61 7.23 6.37
N GLU A 304 -20.28 6.37 7.14
CA GLU A 304 -19.94 5.98 8.51
C GLU A 304 -18.76 5.00 8.54
N LYS A 305 -18.62 4.17 7.48
CA LYS A 305 -17.52 3.23 7.31
C LYS A 305 -16.29 3.85 6.65
N LEU A 306 -16.45 5.01 6.02
CA LEU A 306 -15.42 5.59 5.18
C LEU A 306 -14.42 6.46 5.96
N ILE A 307 -13.13 6.23 5.70
CA ILE A 307 -12.01 7.04 6.16
C ILE A 307 -11.20 7.45 4.94
N ILE A 308 -10.92 8.74 4.80
CA ILE A 308 -10.16 9.29 3.66
C ILE A 308 -8.82 9.82 4.16
N ILE A 309 -7.75 9.44 3.49
CA ILE A 309 -6.40 9.96 3.74
C ILE A 309 -5.94 10.73 2.49
N SER A 310 -5.38 11.93 2.67
CA SER A 310 -4.87 12.68 1.53
C SER A 310 -3.52 13.34 1.79
N GLY A 311 -2.74 13.56 0.73
CA GLY A 311 -1.57 14.45 0.83
C GLY A 311 -2.01 15.88 1.10
N ILE A 312 -2.96 16.37 0.31
CA ILE A 312 -3.63 17.66 0.49
C ILE A 312 -5.13 17.53 0.23
N ASN A 313 -5.96 18.17 1.06
CA ASN A 313 -7.39 18.34 0.80
C ASN A 313 -7.66 19.78 0.30
N LYS A 314 -8.14 19.89 -0.93
CA LYS A 314 -8.57 21.14 -1.59
C LYS A 314 -10.09 21.22 -1.74
N THR A 315 -10.83 20.31 -1.11
CA THR A 315 -12.29 20.23 -1.17
C THR A 315 -12.93 20.84 0.07
N LYS A 316 -14.27 20.93 0.06
CA LYS A 316 -15.07 21.23 1.26
C LYS A 316 -15.39 19.99 2.10
N TYR A 317 -14.95 18.79 1.70
CA TYR A 317 -15.22 17.55 2.42
C TYR A 317 -14.45 17.53 3.74
N LYS A 318 -15.15 17.25 4.85
CA LYS A 318 -14.59 17.30 6.22
C LYS A 318 -14.82 16.05 7.07
N LYS A 319 -15.73 15.15 6.69
CA LYS A 319 -16.08 13.97 7.49
C LYS A 319 -14.98 12.91 7.36
N HIS A 320 -14.36 12.50 8.47
CA HIS A 320 -13.37 11.42 8.54
C HIS A 320 -12.23 11.52 7.49
N ILE A 321 -11.80 12.75 7.18
CA ILE A 321 -10.69 13.00 6.26
C ILE A 321 -9.45 13.47 7.03
N TYR A 322 -8.31 12.86 6.72
CA TYR A 322 -7.01 13.14 7.33
C TYR A 322 -6.02 13.54 6.26
N SER A 323 -5.57 14.79 6.29
CA SER A 323 -4.62 15.33 5.30
C SER A 323 -3.22 15.49 5.90
N ILE A 324 -2.17 15.33 5.10
CA ILE A 324 -0.79 15.59 5.54
C ILE A 324 -0.54 17.11 5.61
N TYR A 325 -0.67 17.76 4.47
CA TYR A 325 -0.39 19.18 4.29
C TYR A 325 -1.46 20.04 4.98
N LYS A 326 -1.03 21.14 5.62
CA LYS A 326 -1.81 22.06 6.48
C LYS A 326 -2.34 21.47 7.80
N THR A 327 -2.26 20.15 8.01
CA THR A 327 -2.62 19.52 9.29
C THR A 327 -1.40 19.15 10.11
N TYR A 328 -0.38 18.53 9.50
CA TYR A 328 0.81 18.06 10.21
C TYR A 328 2.10 18.77 9.77
N THR A 329 2.09 19.44 8.62
CA THR A 329 3.19 20.28 8.13
C THR A 329 2.66 21.34 7.15
N ASN A 330 3.32 22.49 7.12
CA ASN A 330 3.10 23.55 6.12
C ASN A 330 4.16 23.54 5.01
N ASP A 331 5.12 22.60 5.05
CA ASP A 331 6.13 22.40 4.01
C ASP A 331 5.69 21.28 3.05
N LEU A 332 5.40 21.65 1.81
CA LEU A 332 4.96 20.72 0.76
C LEU A 332 6.09 19.78 0.30
N ASN A 333 7.34 20.25 0.31
CA ASN A 333 8.49 19.44 -0.08
C ASN A 333 8.73 18.35 0.97
N ASP A 334 8.66 18.69 2.25
CA ASP A 334 8.77 17.71 3.32
C ASP A 334 7.60 16.72 3.33
N ALA A 335 6.36 17.19 3.11
CA ALA A 335 5.19 16.31 2.95
C ALA A 335 5.36 15.30 1.81
N THR A 336 5.94 15.73 0.68
CA THR A 336 6.15 14.91 -0.51
C THR A 336 7.31 13.94 -0.35
N LYS A 337 8.41 14.34 0.30
CA LYS A 337 9.59 13.47 0.50
C LYS A 337 9.43 12.50 1.66
N ASN A 338 8.69 12.88 2.71
CA ASN A 338 8.56 12.12 3.94
C ASN A 338 7.09 11.72 4.26
N PRO A 339 6.32 11.16 3.31
CA PRO A 339 4.90 10.89 3.50
C PRO A 339 4.64 9.85 4.60
N LEU A 340 5.49 8.82 4.73
CA LEU A 340 5.34 7.74 5.71
C LEU A 340 5.38 8.25 7.16
N LYS A 341 6.21 9.26 7.45
CA LYS A 341 6.29 9.93 8.76
C LYS A 341 4.92 10.50 9.16
N TYR A 342 4.22 11.10 8.20
CA TYR A 342 2.92 11.72 8.43
C TYR A 342 1.78 10.70 8.43
N LEU A 343 1.83 9.70 7.54
CA LEU A 343 0.89 8.58 7.57
C LEU A 343 0.93 7.85 8.93
N ALA A 344 2.10 7.70 9.56
CA ALA A 344 2.19 7.15 10.92
C ALA A 344 1.42 7.97 11.97
N LYS A 345 1.46 9.31 11.86
CA LYS A 345 0.69 10.21 12.75
C LYS A 345 -0.81 10.12 12.46
N ILE A 346 -1.18 10.02 11.19
CA ILE A 346 -2.57 9.84 10.76
C ILE A 346 -3.13 8.53 11.31
N VAL A 347 -2.41 7.41 11.19
CA VAL A 347 -2.83 6.12 11.76
C VAL A 347 -3.05 6.23 13.26
N LYS A 348 -2.16 6.88 14.01
CA LYS A 348 -2.37 7.11 15.46
C LYS A 348 -3.66 7.88 15.72
N LYS A 349 -3.95 8.92 14.94
CA LYS A 349 -5.19 9.69 15.07
C LYS A 349 -6.44 8.87 14.72
N ILE A 350 -6.38 8.07 13.65
CA ILE A 350 -7.46 7.15 13.25
C ILE A 350 -7.75 6.15 14.38
N LYS A 351 -6.71 5.59 15.01
CA LYS A 351 -6.89 4.67 16.15
C LYS A 351 -7.64 5.32 17.31
N VAL A 352 -7.34 6.57 17.61
CA VAL A 352 -8.05 7.34 18.64
C VAL A 352 -9.50 7.62 18.22
N ASP A 353 -9.70 8.18 17.02
CA ASP A 353 -11.02 8.65 16.58
C ASP A 353 -12.04 7.53 16.38
N PHE A 354 -11.56 6.33 16.04
CA PHE A 354 -12.39 5.16 15.81
C PHE A 354 -12.31 4.13 16.92
N ASN A 355 -11.76 4.48 18.10
CA ASN A 355 -11.60 3.59 19.25
C ASN A 355 -11.01 2.21 18.85
N ILE A 356 -9.96 2.23 18.03
CA ILE A 356 -9.25 1.03 17.59
C ILE A 356 -8.24 0.69 18.68
N VAL A 357 -8.67 -0.14 19.64
CA VAL A 357 -7.80 -0.62 20.71
C VAL A 357 -7.21 -1.97 20.33
N ASN A 358 -5.89 -2.12 20.50
CA ASN A 358 -5.22 -3.40 20.25
C ASN A 358 -5.59 -4.35 21.40
N LYS A 359 -6.45 -5.34 21.12
CA LYS A 359 -6.61 -6.48 22.00
C LYS A 359 -5.36 -7.35 21.87
N VAL A 360 -4.65 -7.57 22.97
CA VAL A 360 -3.40 -8.33 23.02
C VAL A 360 -3.58 -9.45 24.04
N SER A 361 -3.34 -10.69 23.63
CA SER A 361 -3.11 -11.82 24.53
C SER A 361 -1.63 -12.17 24.54
N HIS A 362 -1.13 -12.69 25.66
CA HIS A 362 0.17 -13.36 25.66
C HIS A 362 -0.06 -14.87 25.81
N THR A 363 0.56 -15.64 24.93
CA THR A 363 0.26 -17.07 24.72
C THR A 363 1.37 -18.01 25.22
N PHE A 364 2.44 -17.47 25.83
CA PHE A 364 3.53 -18.29 26.32
C PHE A 364 3.28 -18.74 27.78
N PRO A 365 3.63 -19.99 28.11
CA PRO A 365 3.20 -20.63 29.35
C PRO A 365 3.89 -20.05 30.58
N ILE A 366 3.22 -20.22 31.72
CA ILE A 366 3.83 -20.00 33.05
C ILE A 366 5.18 -20.72 33.13
N PHE A 367 6.20 -20.02 33.64
CA PHE A 367 7.44 -20.68 34.05
C PHE A 367 7.23 -21.22 35.47
N ILE A 368 7.23 -22.54 35.64
CA ILE A 368 7.01 -23.18 36.93
C ILE A 368 7.61 -24.59 36.95
N ASN A 369 8.11 -25.01 38.11
CA ASN A 369 8.52 -26.38 38.40
C ASN A 369 7.65 -26.95 39.52
N ASP A 370 7.64 -28.28 39.67
CA ASP A 370 6.87 -28.96 40.73
C ASP A 370 7.28 -28.53 42.15
N ASP A 371 8.53 -28.11 42.34
CA ASP A 371 9.08 -27.65 43.61
C ASP A 371 9.02 -26.12 43.79
N SER A 372 8.45 -25.38 42.83
CA SER A 372 8.26 -23.93 42.97
C SER A 372 7.37 -23.61 44.15
N ASN A 373 7.79 -22.64 44.98
CA ASN A 373 7.06 -22.21 46.17
C ASN A 373 6.81 -20.69 46.23
N ILE A 374 7.43 -19.92 45.34
CA ILE A 374 7.24 -18.48 45.17
C ILE A 374 6.71 -18.23 43.76
N LEU A 375 5.59 -17.53 43.63
CA LEU A 375 5.04 -17.10 42.34
C LEU A 375 5.17 -15.58 42.19
N ILE A 376 5.93 -15.12 41.21
CA ILE A 376 6.03 -13.69 40.90
C ILE A 376 5.13 -13.38 39.72
N LEU A 377 4.17 -12.48 39.94
CA LEU A 377 3.19 -12.04 38.96
C LEU A 377 3.46 -10.61 38.53
N GLY A 378 3.78 -10.41 37.26
CA GLY A 378 3.74 -9.10 36.61
C GLY A 378 2.31 -8.68 36.26
N SER A 379 2.13 -7.46 35.74
CA SER A 379 0.82 -6.99 35.26
C SER A 379 0.47 -7.64 33.93
N PHE A 380 1.25 -7.32 32.89
CA PHE A 380 1.18 -7.87 31.54
C PHE A 380 2.58 -7.81 30.92
N PRO A 381 3.01 -8.80 30.11
CA PRO A 381 4.39 -8.87 29.65
C PRO A 381 4.71 -7.75 28.67
N SER A 382 5.95 -7.23 28.73
CA SER A 382 6.44 -6.21 27.79
C SER A 382 6.47 -6.69 26.33
N VAL A 383 6.55 -5.76 25.36
CA VAL A 383 6.69 -6.10 23.92
C VAL A 383 7.84 -7.09 23.72
N LYS A 384 9.01 -6.83 24.30
CA LYS A 384 10.18 -7.71 24.16
C LYS A 384 9.98 -9.08 24.80
N SER A 385 9.25 -9.16 25.92
CA SER A 385 8.87 -10.45 26.52
C SER A 385 7.96 -11.28 25.62
N ARG A 386 7.02 -10.63 24.93
CA ARG A 386 6.14 -11.31 23.97
C ARG A 386 6.89 -11.78 22.72
N GLU A 387 7.87 -11.01 22.24
CA GLU A 387 8.73 -11.43 21.12
C GLU A 387 9.59 -12.65 21.47
N GLU A 388 10.14 -12.70 22.68
CA GLU A 388 11.04 -13.77 23.15
C GLU A 388 10.30 -14.94 23.82
N ASN A 389 8.96 -14.88 23.93
CA ASN A 389 8.13 -15.85 24.64
C ASN A 389 8.61 -16.17 26.08
N PHE A 390 9.09 -15.15 26.80
CA PHE A 390 9.57 -15.31 28.18
C PHE A 390 9.49 -14.01 29.00
N TYR A 391 9.44 -14.13 30.33
CA TYR A 391 9.23 -13.01 31.24
C TYR A 391 10.49 -12.16 31.46
N TYR A 392 10.27 -10.84 31.55
CA TYR A 392 11.29 -9.83 31.83
C TYR A 392 12.48 -9.83 30.86
N MET A 393 12.21 -9.89 29.56
CA MET A 393 13.26 -10.03 28.51
C MET A 393 13.77 -8.71 27.94
N ASN A 394 13.17 -7.58 28.30
CA ASN A 394 13.75 -6.27 27.98
C ASN A 394 15.12 -6.13 28.69
N PRO A 395 16.23 -5.89 27.98
CA PRO A 395 17.58 -5.79 28.58
C PRO A 395 17.71 -4.69 29.65
N TYR A 396 16.85 -3.68 29.62
CA TYR A 396 16.82 -2.61 30.62
C TYR A 396 15.91 -2.92 31.82
N ASN A 397 15.19 -4.06 31.82
CA ASN A 397 14.41 -4.48 32.98
C ASN A 397 15.34 -4.90 34.11
N ARG A 398 15.10 -4.35 35.30
CA ARG A 398 15.97 -4.54 36.46
C ARG A 398 15.68 -5.84 37.22
N PHE A 399 14.73 -6.65 36.76
CA PHE A 399 14.23 -7.84 37.45
C PHE A 399 15.34 -8.84 37.82
N TYR A 400 16.05 -9.37 36.81
CA TYR A 400 17.10 -10.38 37.05
C TYR A 400 18.30 -9.79 37.79
N LYS A 401 18.66 -8.53 37.53
CA LYS A 401 19.68 -7.80 38.29
C LYS A 401 19.35 -7.72 39.78
N VAL A 402 18.12 -7.34 40.11
CA VAL A 402 17.65 -7.24 41.51
C VAL A 402 17.69 -8.60 42.18
N LEU A 403 17.11 -9.64 41.55
CA LEU A 403 17.09 -10.99 42.13
C LEU A 403 18.50 -11.56 42.32
N ALA A 404 19.40 -11.38 41.36
CA ALA A 404 20.77 -11.87 41.45
C ALA A 404 21.49 -11.28 42.67
N VAL A 405 21.33 -9.98 42.94
CA VAL A 405 21.91 -9.36 44.14
C VAL A 405 21.24 -9.85 45.43
N VAL A 406 19.92 -10.02 45.43
CA VAL A 406 19.19 -10.56 46.60
C VAL A 406 19.73 -11.93 47.01
N TYR A 407 20.00 -12.80 46.04
CA TYR A 407 20.53 -14.15 46.27
C TYR A 407 22.07 -14.24 46.30
N ASN A 408 22.76 -13.11 46.18
CA ASN A 408 24.23 -13.05 46.14
C ASN A 408 24.84 -13.91 45.00
N GLU A 409 24.27 -13.81 43.81
CA GLU A 409 24.69 -14.52 42.59
C GLU A 409 24.93 -13.56 41.42
N VAL A 410 25.53 -14.07 40.35
CA VAL A 410 25.75 -13.32 39.11
C VAL A 410 24.46 -13.20 38.31
N GLU A 411 24.22 -12.04 37.71
CA GLU A 411 23.03 -11.80 36.89
C GLU A 411 22.91 -12.80 35.73
N PRO A 412 21.77 -13.53 35.61
CA PRO A 412 21.57 -14.46 34.51
C PRO A 412 21.21 -13.72 33.21
N LEU A 413 22.15 -13.69 32.26
CA LEU A 413 21.98 -12.97 30.99
C LEU A 413 21.24 -13.80 29.91
N SER A 414 21.54 -15.10 29.79
CA SER A 414 20.93 -15.97 28.79
C SER A 414 19.63 -16.61 29.30
N LEU A 415 18.71 -16.97 28.39
CA LEU A 415 17.47 -17.67 28.75
C LEU A 415 17.73 -18.97 29.52
N LEU A 416 18.74 -19.75 29.12
CA LEU A 416 19.16 -20.96 29.82
C LEU A 416 19.57 -20.66 31.27
N ASN A 417 20.35 -19.61 31.50
CA ASN A 417 20.80 -19.23 32.84
C ASN A 417 19.65 -18.66 33.67
N LYS A 418 18.71 -17.95 33.05
CA LYS A 418 17.49 -17.44 33.72
C LYS A 418 16.63 -18.61 34.21
N ASN A 419 16.40 -19.61 33.37
CA ASN A 419 15.67 -20.81 33.76
C ASN A 419 16.34 -21.53 34.94
N LYS A 420 17.66 -21.78 34.84
CA LYS A 420 18.44 -22.41 35.93
C LYS A 420 18.36 -21.62 37.24
N PHE A 421 18.51 -20.30 37.15
CA PHE A 421 18.43 -19.40 38.29
C PHE A 421 17.06 -19.47 38.98
N LEU A 422 15.98 -19.33 38.21
CA LEU A 422 14.61 -19.38 38.74
C LEU A 422 14.29 -20.75 39.35
N SER A 423 14.67 -21.84 38.67
CA SER A 423 14.51 -23.21 39.19
C SER A 423 15.27 -23.42 40.50
N LYS A 424 16.54 -23.00 40.57
CA LYS A 424 17.37 -23.12 41.78
C LYS A 424 16.73 -22.43 42.99
N HIS A 425 16.11 -21.27 42.76
CA HIS A 425 15.45 -20.49 43.81
C HIS A 425 13.95 -20.78 43.96
N LYS A 426 13.42 -21.81 43.27
CA LYS A 426 12.01 -22.24 43.36
C LYS A 426 11.01 -21.14 43.01
N ILE A 427 11.38 -20.26 42.08
CA ILE A 427 10.59 -19.13 41.61
C ILE A 427 9.83 -19.51 40.34
N ALA A 428 8.51 -19.39 40.40
CA ALA A 428 7.62 -19.39 39.24
C ALA A 428 7.37 -17.95 38.75
N LEU A 429 7.23 -17.76 37.44
CA LEU A 429 6.93 -16.47 36.83
C LEU A 429 5.66 -16.55 35.98
N TYR A 430 4.77 -15.58 36.17
CA TYR A 430 3.65 -15.35 35.27
C TYR A 430 3.24 -13.87 35.28
N ASP A 431 2.11 -13.56 34.65
CA ASP A 431 1.47 -12.25 34.69
C ASP A 431 0.00 -12.41 35.13
N VAL A 432 -0.55 -11.42 35.82
CA VAL A 432 -1.94 -11.45 36.32
C VAL A 432 -2.95 -11.44 35.16
N ILE A 433 -2.63 -10.70 34.10
CA ILE A 433 -3.51 -10.47 32.95
C ILE A 433 -3.09 -11.40 31.82
N GLU A 434 -4.02 -12.19 31.29
CA GLU A 434 -3.82 -13.09 30.14
C GLU A 434 -4.11 -12.37 28.82
N GLU A 435 -5.19 -11.59 28.79
CA GLU A 435 -5.60 -10.80 27.64
C GLU A 435 -6.07 -9.41 28.09
N CYS A 436 -5.69 -8.37 27.37
CA CYS A 436 -6.23 -7.04 27.61
C CYS A 436 -6.19 -6.15 26.36
N GLU A 437 -6.82 -5.00 26.49
CA GLU A 437 -6.64 -3.87 25.59
C GLU A 437 -5.53 -2.96 26.12
N ILE A 438 -4.44 -2.75 25.36
CA ILE A 438 -3.28 -1.97 25.81
C ILE A 438 -2.63 -1.17 24.66
N ASP A 439 -2.18 0.07 24.94
CA ASP A 439 -1.33 0.84 24.04
C ASP A 439 0.16 0.50 24.30
N GLY A 440 0.72 -0.37 23.47
CA GLY A 440 2.12 -0.79 23.53
C GLY A 440 2.43 -1.66 24.76
N SER A 441 3.01 -1.05 25.80
CA SER A 441 3.38 -1.70 27.08
C SER A 441 3.13 -0.79 28.29
N LYS A 442 2.15 0.12 28.16
CA LYS A 442 1.83 1.11 29.19
C LYS A 442 0.70 0.62 30.08
N ASP A 443 1.02 0.23 31.31
CA ASP A 443 0.07 -0.35 32.27
C ASP A 443 -1.13 0.53 32.62
N ASP A 444 -0.96 1.86 32.57
CA ASP A 444 -2.01 2.85 32.79
C ASP A 444 -3.06 2.87 31.67
N THR A 445 -2.74 2.30 30.50
CA THR A 445 -3.66 2.20 29.35
C THR A 445 -4.45 0.89 29.31
N ILE A 446 -4.18 -0.05 30.21
CA ILE A 446 -4.81 -1.37 30.24
C ILE A 446 -6.30 -1.25 30.56
N LYS A 447 -7.14 -1.81 29.67
CA LYS A 447 -8.59 -1.94 29.81
C LYS A 447 -9.05 -3.36 29.48
N ASN A 448 -10.28 -3.69 29.86
CA ASN A 448 -10.97 -4.95 29.54
C ASN A 448 -10.09 -6.17 29.84
N GLU A 449 -9.44 -6.19 31.01
CA GLU A 449 -8.54 -7.26 31.39
C GLU A 449 -9.27 -8.59 31.62
N VAL A 450 -8.79 -9.64 30.95
CA VAL A 450 -9.05 -11.05 31.25
C VAL A 450 -7.85 -11.56 32.03
N VAL A 451 -8.11 -12.17 33.18
CA VAL A 451 -7.08 -12.65 34.10
C VAL A 451 -6.86 -14.16 33.95
N ILE A 452 -5.69 -14.60 34.37
CA ILE A 452 -5.29 -16.01 34.36
C ILE A 452 -6.19 -16.88 35.26
N ASP A 453 -6.22 -18.18 35.02
CA ASP A 453 -6.77 -19.16 35.97
C ASP A 453 -5.75 -19.46 37.09
N LEU A 454 -5.71 -18.57 38.09
CA LEU A 454 -4.82 -18.74 39.25
C LEU A 454 -5.20 -19.95 40.11
N ASP A 455 -6.47 -20.35 40.12
CA ASP A 455 -6.94 -21.47 40.96
C ASP A 455 -6.32 -22.78 40.53
N SER A 456 -6.27 -23.03 39.22
CA SER A 456 -5.60 -24.19 38.65
C SER A 456 -4.11 -24.25 39.02
N ILE A 457 -3.44 -23.11 39.08
CA ILE A 457 -2.02 -23.04 39.48
C ILE A 457 -1.88 -23.35 40.98
N MET A 458 -2.69 -22.71 41.82
CA MET A 458 -2.61 -22.85 43.28
C MET A 458 -3.03 -24.25 43.77
N ASN A 459 -3.93 -24.93 43.06
CA ASN A 459 -4.33 -26.30 43.37
C ASN A 459 -3.27 -27.34 42.97
N LYS A 460 -2.53 -27.07 41.89
CA LYS A 460 -1.53 -28.00 41.35
C LYS A 460 -0.17 -27.85 42.03
N TYR A 461 0.25 -26.63 42.33
CA TYR A 461 1.59 -26.34 42.83
C TYR A 461 1.56 -25.80 44.25
N HIS A 462 2.59 -26.11 45.04
CA HIS A 462 2.65 -25.77 46.46
C HIS A 462 3.18 -24.34 46.68
N ILE A 463 2.53 -23.36 46.05
CA ILE A 463 2.91 -21.95 46.15
C ILE A 463 2.58 -21.42 47.55
N LYS A 464 3.61 -20.98 48.28
CA LYS A 464 3.51 -20.45 49.64
C LYS A 464 3.47 -18.93 49.68
N LYS A 465 3.99 -18.27 48.64
CA LYS A 465 4.15 -16.81 48.59
C LYS A 465 3.93 -16.29 47.17
N ILE A 466 3.19 -15.19 47.04
CA ILE A 466 2.97 -14.50 45.78
C ILE A 466 3.60 -13.11 45.86
N LEU A 467 4.40 -12.73 44.87
CA LEU A 467 4.96 -11.38 44.76
C LEU A 467 4.37 -10.67 43.55
N LEU A 468 3.79 -9.50 43.76
CA LEU A 468 3.10 -8.72 42.73
C LEU A 468 4.03 -7.60 42.27
N ASN A 469 4.58 -7.74 41.06
CA ASN A 469 5.55 -6.81 40.49
C ASN A 469 4.83 -5.61 39.84
N GLY A 470 4.57 -4.57 40.63
CA GLY A 470 3.97 -3.31 40.18
C GLY A 470 2.54 -3.07 40.67
N SER A 471 2.16 -1.79 40.74
CA SER A 471 0.86 -1.35 41.26
C SER A 471 -0.33 -1.86 40.44
N LYS A 472 -0.17 -2.02 39.13
CA LYS A 472 -1.20 -2.58 38.25
C LYS A 472 -1.40 -4.08 38.48
N ALA A 473 -0.32 -4.84 38.67
CA ALA A 473 -0.41 -6.26 39.05
C ALA A 473 -1.19 -6.38 40.36
N PHE A 474 -0.85 -5.56 41.36
CA PHE A 474 -1.57 -5.55 42.64
C PHE A 474 -3.04 -5.16 42.53
N SER A 475 -3.39 -4.13 41.77
CA SER A 475 -4.79 -3.68 41.67
C SER A 475 -5.68 -4.70 40.97
N VAL A 476 -5.19 -5.32 39.90
CA VAL A 476 -5.92 -6.40 39.20
C VAL A 476 -5.99 -7.64 40.09
N PHE A 477 -4.89 -8.03 40.74
CA PHE A 477 -4.88 -9.18 41.64
C PHE A 477 -5.86 -9.01 42.81
N LYS A 478 -5.87 -7.84 43.44
CA LYS A 478 -6.82 -7.54 44.53
C LYS A 478 -8.28 -7.62 44.07
N LYS A 479 -8.56 -7.25 42.81
CA LYS A 479 -9.91 -7.28 42.22
C LYS A 479 -10.40 -8.71 41.95
N TYR A 480 -9.54 -9.59 41.41
CA TYR A 480 -9.97 -10.92 40.94
C TYR A 480 -9.54 -12.08 41.84
N PHE A 481 -8.46 -11.94 42.60
CA PHE A 481 -7.82 -13.01 43.37
C PHE A 481 -7.75 -12.71 44.87
N PHE A 482 -8.78 -12.05 45.39
CA PHE A 482 -8.85 -11.58 46.78
C PHE A 482 -8.55 -12.68 47.82
N LYS A 483 -8.96 -13.93 47.57
CA LYS A 483 -8.72 -15.07 48.47
C LYS A 483 -7.25 -15.39 48.71
N TYR A 484 -6.36 -15.04 47.77
CA TYR A 484 -4.91 -15.27 47.88
C TYR A 484 -4.15 -14.07 48.42
N LEU A 485 -4.84 -12.96 48.72
CA LEU A 485 -4.22 -11.75 49.28
C LEU A 485 -3.41 -11.99 50.58
N PRO A 486 -3.78 -12.91 51.49
CA PRO A 486 -3.00 -13.16 52.72
C PRO A 486 -1.57 -13.65 52.49
N ILE A 487 -1.28 -14.25 51.33
CA ILE A 487 0.06 -14.74 50.96
C ILE A 487 0.72 -13.87 49.87
N ALA A 488 0.11 -12.74 49.52
CA ALA A 488 0.54 -11.88 48.42
C ALA A 488 1.20 -10.58 48.93
N TYR A 489 2.35 -10.23 48.34
CA TYR A 489 3.11 -9.03 48.68
C TYR A 489 3.20 -8.10 47.47
N SER A 490 2.81 -6.84 47.65
CA SER A 490 2.94 -5.81 46.62
C SER A 490 4.36 -5.26 46.60
N LEU A 491 5.01 -5.31 45.43
CA LEU A 491 6.35 -4.77 45.22
C LEU A 491 6.34 -3.70 44.12
N PRO A 492 7.26 -2.73 44.17
CA PRO A 492 7.41 -1.78 43.06
C PRO A 492 7.81 -2.46 41.76
N SER A 493 7.44 -1.85 40.64
CA SER A 493 7.75 -2.41 39.33
C SER A 493 9.26 -2.40 39.05
N THR A 494 9.81 -3.51 38.55
CA THR A 494 11.21 -3.59 38.08
C THR A 494 11.43 -3.02 36.69
N SER A 495 10.35 -2.62 36.00
CA SER A 495 10.40 -1.97 34.69
C SER A 495 11.31 -0.74 34.70
N PRO A 496 12.07 -0.46 33.63
CA PRO A 496 12.88 0.75 33.52
C PRO A 496 12.03 2.04 33.57
N LEU A 497 10.73 1.95 33.28
CA LEU A 497 9.80 3.09 33.35
C LEU A 497 9.50 3.53 34.79
N ASN A 498 9.74 2.66 35.77
CA ASN A 498 9.54 3.01 37.19
C ASN A 498 10.76 3.75 37.74
N ILE A 499 10.86 5.05 37.43
CA ILE A 499 11.97 5.91 37.86
C ILE A 499 11.93 6.26 39.36
N ASN A 500 10.80 6.00 40.03
CA ASN A 500 10.60 6.35 41.44
C ASN A 500 11.39 5.48 42.42
N TYR A 501 11.97 4.37 41.96
CA TYR A 501 12.71 3.43 42.79
C TYR A 501 14.09 3.18 42.17
N SER A 502 15.15 3.39 42.96
CA SER A 502 16.51 3.02 42.59
C SER A 502 16.69 1.49 42.62
N VAL A 503 17.78 0.98 42.03
CA VAL A 503 18.08 -0.46 42.05
C VAL A 503 18.32 -0.93 43.49
N GLU A 504 19.00 -0.12 44.30
CA GLU A 504 19.30 -0.40 45.70
C GLU A 504 18.02 -0.51 46.52
N LYS A 505 17.06 0.39 46.30
CA LYS A 505 15.77 0.32 46.99
C LYS A 505 14.94 -0.87 46.55
N LEU A 506 14.98 -1.23 45.27
CA LEU A 506 14.34 -2.45 44.78
C LEU A 506 14.96 -3.69 45.43
N ILE A 507 16.29 -3.76 45.56
CA ILE A 507 16.99 -4.86 46.23
C ILE A 507 16.53 -5.00 47.68
N GLU A 508 16.47 -3.91 48.45
CA GLU A 508 16.01 -3.93 49.84
C GLU A 508 14.58 -4.52 49.96
N LEU A 509 13.65 -4.04 49.13
CA LEU A 509 12.26 -4.47 49.17
C LEU A 509 12.06 -5.91 48.71
N TYR A 510 12.74 -6.31 47.64
CA TYR A 510 12.69 -7.69 47.14
C TYR A 510 13.37 -8.66 48.11
N LYS A 511 14.47 -8.25 48.76
CA LYS A 511 15.15 -9.04 49.79
C LYS A 511 14.21 -9.34 50.94
N ASN A 512 13.57 -8.33 51.52
CA ASN A 512 12.62 -8.48 52.63
C ASN A 512 11.40 -9.35 52.27
N ALA A 513 11.03 -9.40 51.00
CA ALA A 513 9.91 -10.22 50.53
C ALA A 513 10.32 -11.67 50.25
N LEU A 514 11.55 -11.93 49.82
CA LEU A 514 12.02 -13.24 49.37
C LEU A 514 12.74 -14.05 50.45
N ILE A 515 13.56 -13.38 51.26
CA ILE A 515 14.42 -13.94 52.30
C ILE A 515 13.90 -13.46 53.66
#